data_AF-A0AAW3IAL5-F1
#
_entry.id   AF-A0AAW3IAL5-F1
#
_cell.length_a   1.000
_cell.length_b   1.000
_cell.length_c   1.000
_cell.angle_alpha   90.00
_cell.angle_beta   90.00
_cell.angle_gamma   90.00
#
_symmetry.space_group_name_H-M   'P 1'
#
loop_
_entity.id
_entity.type
_entity.pdbx_description
1 polymer ?
#
loop_
_entity_poly.entity_id
_entity_poly.type
_entity_poly.pdbx_seq_one_letter_code
_entity_poly.pdbx_strand_id
1 'polypeptide(L)'
;MPLPPRPSLLDDTLRIVVRRYLVPTTPEAALASASAARGRHCTNTLAVAIDQARRALAHAETPPALVKQTFVDALAQLIGEAMRENQGDPAIQAMVLRHQAVQVREYASLAAGAESDRREVVAAVNAIAHPAKLQRLPPGPQREALGALQAAASASAWTALSKAVERIDALPEAASDSPMSRSLARLRNGPALERLCRLDALASDALVQRYQALWSRNGPRSGTPGAVAQGLAAQQRGADVEAQAATALEALAHRLNTEGPQGTTLGPSTAAYRVVTSMHVPPELPGSADRAKSEWDAALLRRASPPDAEPVWDVCLLVEAKASVDAASTDFPRLLRGMQRLAQADAGVIYPFLSRQGTVALRGASLSTLPTHGSDLAGAVLYCCDAPADTPVDDSPRLLNAACRMQLLSAPASVAYASQLALRQPADAQTLEAVWQGLLASPQWAGVLNQYPLLHQVRALMVHTDDLFAATQHASL
;
A
#
# COMPACT_ATOMS: atom_id res chain seq x y z
N MET A 1 -33.99 20.70 7.08
CA MET A 1 -35.04 19.90 6.40
C MET A 1 -34.63 18.43 6.42
N PRO A 2 -35.55 17.48 6.61
CA PRO A 2 -35.24 16.05 6.54
C PRO A 2 -34.66 15.70 5.16
N LEU A 3 -33.77 14.71 5.11
CA LEU A 3 -33.22 14.23 3.84
C LEU A 3 -34.34 13.54 3.04
N PRO A 4 -34.43 13.79 1.73
CA PRO A 4 -35.31 13.00 0.88
C PRO A 4 -34.86 11.54 0.87
N PRO A 5 -35.80 10.57 0.70
CA PRO A 5 -35.45 9.15 0.59
C PRO A 5 -34.44 8.93 -0.54
N ARG A 6 -33.66 7.86 -0.44
CA ARG A 6 -32.75 7.47 -1.53
C ARG A 6 -33.56 7.15 -2.79
N PRO A 7 -33.03 7.46 -4.00
CA PRO A 7 -33.73 7.14 -5.25
C PRO A 7 -33.88 5.62 -5.43
N SER A 8 -35.08 5.13 -5.77
CA SER A 8 -35.33 3.69 -5.97
C SER A 8 -34.39 3.08 -7.01
N LEU A 9 -34.12 3.81 -8.10
CA LEU A 9 -33.20 3.38 -9.15
C LEU A 9 -31.76 3.14 -8.64
N LEU A 10 -31.29 3.95 -7.68
CA LEU A 10 -29.98 3.74 -7.04
C LEU A 10 -30.01 2.46 -6.20
N ASP A 11 -31.03 2.29 -5.36
CA ASP A 11 -31.17 1.10 -4.51
C ASP A 11 -31.28 -0.18 -5.36
N ASP A 12 -32.04 -0.14 -6.46
CA ASP A 12 -32.16 -1.24 -7.40
C ASP A 12 -30.86 -1.54 -8.15
N THR A 13 -30.13 -0.51 -8.58
CA THR A 13 -28.79 -0.69 -9.18
C THR A 13 -27.84 -1.40 -8.20
N LEU A 14 -27.79 -0.95 -6.94
CA LEU A 14 -26.94 -1.53 -5.91
C LEU A 14 -27.37 -2.95 -5.48
N ARG A 15 -28.65 -3.28 -5.67
CA ARG A 15 -29.21 -4.61 -5.41
C ARG A 15 -28.90 -5.61 -6.51
N ILE A 16 -28.96 -5.21 -7.79
CA ILE A 16 -28.76 -6.13 -8.93
C ILE A 16 -27.30 -6.22 -9.39
N VAL A 17 -26.44 -5.29 -8.99
CA VAL A 17 -25.02 -5.33 -9.37
C VAL A 17 -24.38 -6.66 -8.96
N VAL A 18 -23.71 -7.31 -9.93
CA VAL A 18 -23.06 -8.59 -9.70
C VAL A 18 -21.90 -8.41 -8.72
N ARG A 19 -21.94 -9.14 -7.60
CA ARG A 19 -20.92 -9.09 -6.54
C ARG A 19 -19.86 -10.16 -6.75
N ARG A 20 -19.14 -10.11 -7.89
CA ARG A 20 -18.16 -11.13 -8.29
C ARG A 20 -17.02 -11.36 -7.28
N TYR A 21 -16.72 -10.36 -6.45
CA TYR A 21 -15.64 -10.45 -5.46
C TYR A 21 -16.11 -10.97 -4.10
N LEU A 22 -17.42 -11.16 -3.90
CA LEU A 22 -17.99 -11.54 -2.62
C LEU A 22 -17.45 -12.90 -2.18
N VAL A 23 -17.02 -12.97 -0.92
CA VAL A 23 -16.61 -14.22 -0.28
C VAL A 23 -17.68 -14.66 0.71
N PRO A 24 -17.82 -15.97 1.00
CA PRO A 24 -18.70 -16.46 2.04
C PRO A 24 -18.41 -15.85 3.43
N THR A 25 -19.34 -16.02 4.36
CA THR A 25 -19.20 -15.51 5.74
C THR A 25 -18.16 -16.25 6.57
N THR A 26 -17.74 -17.44 6.12
CA THR A 26 -16.76 -18.29 6.80
C THR A 26 -15.70 -18.83 5.82
N PRO A 27 -14.42 -18.90 6.22
CA PRO A 27 -13.38 -19.43 5.36
C PRO A 27 -13.65 -20.90 5.01
N GLU A 28 -14.28 -21.67 5.89
CA GLU A 28 -14.67 -23.05 5.59
C GLU A 28 -15.67 -23.14 4.42
N ALA A 29 -16.68 -22.25 4.37
CA ALA A 29 -17.61 -22.20 3.25
C ALA A 29 -16.94 -21.71 1.95
N ALA A 30 -15.98 -20.78 2.07
CA ALA A 30 -15.17 -20.34 0.94
C ALA A 30 -14.31 -21.48 0.36
N LEU A 31 -13.85 -22.42 1.20
CA LEU A 31 -13.09 -23.59 0.73
C LEU A 31 -13.98 -24.72 0.25
N ALA A 32 -15.18 -24.91 0.82
CA ALA A 32 -16.13 -25.93 0.38
C ALA A 32 -16.65 -25.69 -1.05
N SER A 33 -16.71 -24.42 -1.47
CA SER A 33 -17.05 -24.03 -2.85
C SER A 33 -15.87 -24.14 -3.83
N ALA A 34 -14.65 -24.35 -3.32
CA ALA A 34 -13.47 -24.65 -4.13
C ALA A 34 -13.29 -26.17 -4.30
N SER A 35 -12.65 -26.62 -5.39
CA SER A 35 -12.40 -28.06 -5.56
C SER A 35 -11.51 -28.63 -4.45
N ALA A 36 -11.65 -29.94 -4.20
CA ALA A 36 -11.00 -30.64 -3.10
C ALA A 36 -9.45 -30.57 -3.07
N ALA A 37 -8.79 -30.35 -4.23
CA ALA A 37 -7.35 -30.12 -4.29
C ALA A 37 -6.96 -28.70 -3.83
N ARG A 38 -7.85 -27.73 -4.04
CA ARG A 38 -7.71 -26.28 -3.77
C ARG A 38 -7.96 -25.92 -2.29
N GLY A 39 -8.72 -26.77 -1.59
CA GLY A 39 -9.04 -26.61 -0.16
C GLY A 39 -7.89 -26.95 0.82
N ARG A 40 -6.76 -27.47 0.33
CA ARG A 40 -5.66 -28.03 1.16
C ARG A 40 -4.35 -27.23 1.12
N HIS A 41 -4.34 -26.03 0.53
CA HIS A 41 -3.15 -25.19 0.54
C HIS A 41 -2.87 -24.65 1.95
N CYS A 42 -1.60 -24.64 2.38
CA CYS A 42 -1.21 -24.28 3.76
C CYS A 42 -1.71 -22.90 4.21
N THR A 43 -1.77 -21.93 3.28
CA THR A 43 -2.31 -20.58 3.55
C THR A 43 -3.80 -20.58 3.88
N ASN A 44 -4.57 -21.48 3.26
CA ASN A 44 -6.00 -21.61 3.49
C ASN A 44 -6.27 -22.34 4.81
N THR A 45 -5.48 -23.37 5.11
CA THR A 45 -5.49 -24.03 6.42
C THR A 45 -5.16 -23.04 7.54
N LEU A 46 -4.16 -22.17 7.35
CA LEU A 46 -3.85 -21.08 8.28
C LEU A 46 -5.01 -20.12 8.46
N ALA A 47 -5.62 -19.65 7.36
CA ALA A 47 -6.76 -18.72 7.42
C ALA A 47 -7.93 -19.30 8.22
N VAL A 48 -8.24 -20.59 8.02
CA VAL A 48 -9.28 -21.31 8.78
C VAL A 48 -8.92 -21.41 10.26
N ALA A 49 -7.71 -21.87 10.60
CA ALA A 49 -7.30 -22.03 11.98
C ALA A 49 -7.30 -20.68 12.75
N ILE A 50 -6.89 -19.59 12.09
CA ILE A 50 -6.93 -18.24 12.64
C ILE A 50 -8.37 -17.80 12.91
N ASP A 51 -9.30 -18.01 11.98
CA ASP A 51 -10.70 -17.60 12.18
C ASP A 51 -11.41 -18.47 13.24
N GLN A 52 -11.10 -19.77 13.32
CA GLN A 52 -11.58 -20.63 14.40
C GLN A 52 -11.09 -20.15 15.77
N ALA A 53 -9.82 -19.79 15.87
CA ALA A 53 -9.26 -19.21 17.09
C ALA A 53 -9.96 -17.90 17.48
N ARG A 54 -10.15 -16.99 16.51
CA ARG A 54 -10.89 -15.74 16.72
C ARG A 54 -12.32 -15.99 17.20
N ARG A 55 -13.04 -16.95 16.61
CA ARG A 55 -14.41 -17.29 17.03
C ARG A 55 -14.43 -17.82 18.47
N ALA A 56 -13.52 -18.71 18.85
CA ALA A 56 -13.43 -19.18 20.24
C ALA A 56 -13.20 -18.02 21.22
N LEU A 57 -12.25 -17.12 20.91
CA LEU A 57 -11.99 -15.93 21.73
C LEU A 57 -13.21 -15.00 21.83
N ALA A 58 -13.96 -14.82 20.73
CA ALA A 58 -15.18 -14.02 20.73
C ALA A 58 -16.29 -14.59 21.65
N HIS A 59 -16.28 -15.91 21.90
CA HIS A 59 -17.17 -16.58 22.85
C HIS A 59 -16.54 -16.72 24.26
N ALA A 60 -15.39 -16.05 24.52
CA ALA A 60 -14.61 -16.20 25.74
C ALA A 60 -14.14 -17.64 26.02
N GLU A 61 -13.96 -18.44 24.97
CA GLU A 61 -13.47 -19.82 25.04
C GLU A 61 -11.98 -19.90 24.68
N THR A 62 -11.31 -20.95 25.17
CA THR A 62 -9.95 -21.28 24.72
C THR A 62 -10.03 -22.08 23.42
N PRO A 63 -9.29 -21.70 22.36
CA PRO A 63 -9.30 -22.47 21.12
C PRO A 63 -8.87 -23.92 21.33
N PRO A 64 -9.51 -24.91 20.68
CA PRO A 64 -9.16 -26.32 20.84
C PRO A 64 -7.71 -26.64 20.48
N ALA A 65 -7.12 -27.63 21.16
CA ALA A 65 -5.73 -28.06 20.92
C ALA A 65 -5.46 -28.47 19.47
N LEU A 66 -6.46 -29.06 18.79
CA LEU A 66 -6.37 -29.43 17.37
C LEU A 66 -6.22 -28.20 16.47
N VAL A 67 -6.88 -27.08 16.79
CA VAL A 67 -6.78 -25.83 16.01
C VAL A 67 -5.38 -25.25 16.14
N LYS A 68 -4.82 -25.24 17.36
CA LYS A 68 -3.43 -24.85 17.61
C LYS A 68 -2.45 -25.71 16.81
N GLN A 69 -2.61 -27.03 16.86
CA GLN A 69 -1.74 -27.96 16.13
C GLN A 69 -1.82 -27.71 14.61
N THR A 70 -3.04 -27.58 14.09
CA THR A 70 -3.28 -27.27 12.67
C THR A 70 -2.61 -25.96 12.25
N PHE A 71 -2.68 -24.92 13.09
CA PHE A 71 -1.98 -23.66 12.84
C PHE A 71 -0.46 -23.83 12.79
N VAL A 72 0.11 -24.52 13.78
CA VAL A 72 1.56 -24.74 13.87
C VAL A 72 2.08 -25.52 12.66
N ASP A 73 1.41 -26.61 12.30
CA ASP A 73 1.79 -27.46 11.17
C ASP A 73 1.67 -26.71 9.84
N ALA A 74 0.58 -25.96 9.64
CA ALA A 74 0.39 -25.18 8.43
C ALA A 74 1.38 -24.00 8.32
N LEU A 75 1.78 -23.38 9.45
CA LEU A 75 2.81 -22.35 9.48
C LEU A 75 4.19 -22.95 9.15
N ALA A 76 4.53 -24.12 9.70
CA ALA A 76 5.76 -24.82 9.38
C ALA A 76 5.84 -25.15 7.89
N GLN A 77 4.74 -25.66 7.30
CA GLN A 77 4.66 -25.91 5.86
C GLN A 77 4.84 -24.62 5.04
N LEU A 78 4.15 -23.54 5.40
CA LEU A 78 4.28 -22.25 4.72
C LEU A 78 5.72 -21.71 4.75
N ILE A 79 6.41 -21.83 5.89
CA ILE A 79 7.82 -21.44 6.01
C ILE A 79 8.70 -22.34 5.14
N GLY A 80 8.45 -23.66 5.13
CA GLY A 80 9.15 -24.60 4.27
C GLY A 80 9.00 -24.27 2.78
N GLU A 81 7.78 -23.89 2.34
CA GLU A 81 7.49 -23.42 0.99
C GLU A 81 8.25 -22.13 0.65
N ALA A 82 8.24 -21.16 1.57
CA ALA A 82 8.98 -19.90 1.40
C ALA A 82 10.51 -20.11 1.33
N MET A 83 11.04 -21.14 2.00
CA MET A 83 12.47 -21.43 2.04
C MET A 83 12.97 -22.34 0.90
N ARG A 84 12.10 -22.78 -0.03
CA ARG A 84 12.52 -23.58 -1.20
C ARG A 84 13.54 -22.86 -2.07
N GLU A 85 14.63 -23.53 -2.41
CA GLU A 85 15.65 -23.00 -3.32
C GLU A 85 15.01 -22.66 -4.68
N ASN A 86 15.28 -21.46 -5.20
CA ASN A 86 14.81 -20.92 -6.48
C ASN A 86 13.28 -20.71 -6.65
N GLN A 87 12.42 -21.44 -5.94
CA GLN A 87 10.95 -21.36 -6.07
C GLN A 87 10.25 -20.74 -4.85
N GLY A 88 10.96 -20.53 -3.75
CA GLY A 88 10.42 -19.92 -2.54
C GLY A 88 10.30 -18.40 -2.60
N ASP A 89 9.96 -17.80 -1.46
CA ASP A 89 9.75 -16.36 -1.31
C ASP A 89 11.11 -15.65 -1.10
N PRO A 90 11.57 -14.81 -2.06
CA PRO A 90 12.89 -14.20 -1.96
C PRO A 90 13.01 -13.21 -0.79
N ALA A 91 11.91 -12.58 -0.36
CA ALA A 91 11.91 -11.64 0.76
C ALA A 91 12.20 -12.37 2.08
N ILE A 92 11.57 -13.52 2.27
CA ILE A 92 11.79 -14.35 3.46
C ILE A 92 13.20 -14.91 3.47
N GLN A 93 13.69 -15.42 2.34
CA GLN A 93 15.06 -15.90 2.22
C GLN A 93 16.08 -14.80 2.53
N ALA A 94 15.86 -13.58 2.04
CA ALA A 94 16.74 -12.44 2.33
C ALA A 94 16.69 -12.03 3.81
N MET A 95 15.52 -12.10 4.45
CA MET A 95 15.34 -11.84 5.88
C MET A 95 16.08 -12.86 6.74
N VAL A 96 15.96 -14.15 6.42
CA VAL A 96 16.70 -15.23 7.11
C VAL A 96 18.20 -15.05 6.94
N LEU A 97 18.66 -14.74 5.72
CA LEU A 97 20.07 -14.50 5.46
C LEU A 97 20.62 -13.30 6.26
N ARG A 98 19.85 -12.21 6.35
CA ARG A 98 20.17 -11.04 7.20
C ARG A 98 20.20 -11.39 8.69
N HIS A 99 19.33 -12.30 9.13
CA HIS A 99 19.31 -12.76 10.50
C HIS A 99 20.57 -13.58 10.84
N GLN A 100 20.99 -14.47 9.95
CA GLN A 100 22.10 -15.39 10.18
C GLN A 100 23.49 -14.78 9.98
N ALA A 101 23.66 -13.90 8.98
CA ALA A 101 24.97 -13.40 8.58
C ALA A 101 25.20 -11.96 9.07
N VAL A 102 26.23 -11.76 9.89
CA VAL A 102 26.59 -10.45 10.45
C VAL A 102 26.92 -9.44 9.35
N GLN A 103 27.64 -9.87 8.31
CA GLN A 103 28.03 -9.05 7.15
C GLN A 103 26.80 -8.55 6.38
N VAL A 104 25.78 -9.42 6.20
CA VAL A 104 24.54 -9.06 5.52
C VAL A 104 23.71 -8.10 6.38
N ARG A 105 23.69 -8.30 7.69
CA ARG A 105 23.04 -7.39 8.64
C ARG A 105 23.66 -6.00 8.61
N GLU A 106 24.99 -5.94 8.64
CA GLU A 106 25.77 -4.71 8.53
C GLU A 106 25.48 -4.01 7.19
N TYR A 107 25.61 -4.74 6.08
CA TYR A 107 25.31 -4.22 4.73
C TYR A 107 23.90 -3.64 4.66
N ALA A 108 22.88 -4.37 5.12
CA ALA A 108 21.49 -3.92 5.10
C ALA A 108 21.25 -2.68 5.97
N SER A 109 21.94 -2.57 7.11
CA SER A 109 21.86 -1.38 7.98
C SER A 109 22.47 -0.15 7.31
N LEU A 110 23.62 -0.29 6.67
CA LEU A 110 24.28 0.81 5.95
C LEU A 110 23.50 1.21 4.70
N ALA A 111 22.98 0.23 3.95
CA ALA A 111 22.26 0.45 2.70
C ALA A 111 20.99 1.29 2.89
N ALA A 112 20.34 1.22 4.06
CA ALA A 112 19.17 2.02 4.39
C ALA A 112 19.46 3.54 4.41
N GLY A 113 20.70 3.95 4.73
CA GLY A 113 21.13 5.35 4.76
C GLY A 113 21.93 5.80 3.53
N ALA A 114 22.25 4.88 2.62
CA ALA A 114 23.22 5.11 1.55
C ALA A 114 22.87 6.29 0.62
N GLU A 115 21.59 6.52 0.34
CA GLU A 115 21.17 7.63 -0.52
C GLU A 115 21.36 9.00 0.15
N SER A 116 21.17 9.08 1.48
CA SER A 116 21.46 10.29 2.24
C SER A 116 22.97 10.56 2.28
N ASP A 117 23.75 9.53 2.60
CA ASP A 117 25.22 9.60 2.62
C ASP A 117 25.77 10.00 1.25
N ARG A 118 25.20 9.46 0.18
CA ARG A 118 25.56 9.81 -1.21
C ARG A 118 25.34 11.30 -1.48
N ARG A 119 24.18 11.84 -1.10
CA ARG A 119 23.87 13.27 -1.31
C ARG A 119 24.81 14.17 -0.51
N GLU A 120 25.11 13.79 0.72
CA GLU A 120 26.05 14.51 1.59
C GLU A 120 27.47 14.55 0.98
N VAL A 121 28.00 13.39 0.57
CA VAL A 121 29.33 13.28 -0.04
C VAL A 121 29.39 14.04 -1.36
N VAL A 122 28.39 13.89 -2.24
CA VAL A 122 28.34 14.61 -3.52
C VAL A 122 28.26 16.12 -3.30
N ALA A 123 27.48 16.60 -2.34
CA ALA A 123 27.41 18.02 -2.00
C ALA A 123 28.76 18.56 -1.48
N ALA A 124 29.43 17.81 -0.60
CA ALA A 124 30.74 18.15 -0.08
C ALA A 124 31.82 18.20 -1.19
N VAL A 125 31.81 17.22 -2.10
CA VAL A 125 32.71 17.21 -3.26
C VAL A 125 32.43 18.40 -4.18
N ASN A 126 31.17 18.72 -4.47
CA ASN A 126 30.82 19.88 -5.28
C ASN A 126 31.28 21.21 -4.64
N ALA A 127 31.28 21.32 -3.31
CA ALA A 127 31.82 22.49 -2.63
C ALA A 127 33.35 22.63 -2.78
N ILE A 128 34.08 21.52 -2.91
CA ILE A 128 35.54 21.49 -3.07
C ILE A 128 35.94 21.67 -4.54
N ALA A 129 35.32 20.89 -5.42
CA ALA A 129 35.73 20.62 -6.81
C ALA A 129 34.60 20.87 -7.82
N HIS A 130 33.82 21.95 -7.66
CA HIS A 130 32.73 22.28 -8.57
C HIS A 130 33.19 22.28 -10.05
N PRO A 131 32.45 21.67 -11.00
CA PRO A 131 32.86 21.55 -12.41
C PRO A 131 33.27 22.88 -13.06
N ALA A 132 32.50 23.95 -12.80
CA ALA A 132 32.81 25.29 -13.32
C ALA A 132 34.09 25.91 -12.72
N LYS A 133 34.52 25.50 -11.52
CA LYS A 133 35.79 25.93 -10.92
C LYS A 133 36.95 25.17 -11.54
N LEU A 134 36.76 23.87 -11.83
CA LEU A 134 37.75 23.02 -12.49
C LEU A 134 38.10 23.49 -13.90
N GLN A 135 37.10 23.95 -14.67
CA GLN A 135 37.33 24.47 -16.03
C GLN A 135 38.20 25.74 -16.04
N ARG A 136 38.18 26.52 -14.96
CA ARG A 136 38.93 27.78 -14.81
C ARG A 136 40.35 27.59 -14.28
N LEU A 137 40.68 26.43 -13.71
CA LEU A 137 42.03 26.13 -13.24
C LEU A 137 42.98 25.85 -14.41
N PRO A 138 44.24 26.29 -14.37
CA PRO A 138 45.23 25.93 -15.38
C PRO A 138 45.47 24.40 -15.37
N PRO A 139 45.89 23.81 -16.50
CA PRO A 139 46.34 22.41 -16.54
C PRO A 139 47.47 22.19 -15.54
N GLY A 140 47.38 21.11 -14.75
CA GLY A 140 48.36 20.80 -13.73
C GLY A 140 47.86 19.73 -12.73
N PRO A 141 48.75 19.25 -11.85
CA PRO A 141 48.47 18.13 -10.95
C PRO A 141 47.26 18.39 -10.03
N GLN A 142 47.05 19.65 -9.61
CA GLN A 142 45.89 20.03 -8.80
C GLN A 142 44.55 19.88 -9.56
N ARG A 143 44.49 20.31 -10.82
CA ARG A 143 43.29 20.19 -11.66
C ARG A 143 42.96 18.73 -11.94
N GLU A 144 43.98 17.90 -12.18
CA GLU A 144 43.81 16.46 -12.39
C GLU A 144 43.29 15.75 -11.13
N ALA A 145 43.85 16.05 -9.96
CA ALA A 145 43.43 15.44 -8.71
C ALA A 145 41.98 15.80 -8.33
N LEU A 146 41.59 17.07 -8.49
CA LEU A 146 40.21 17.50 -8.27
C LEU A 146 39.24 16.97 -9.33
N GLY A 147 39.70 16.82 -10.58
CA GLY A 147 38.95 16.16 -11.63
C GLY A 147 38.67 14.69 -11.31
N ALA A 148 39.67 13.97 -10.80
CA ALA A 148 39.53 12.58 -10.36
C ALA A 148 38.55 12.44 -9.17
N LEU A 149 38.58 13.39 -8.22
CA LEU A 149 37.62 13.45 -7.12
C LEU A 149 36.19 13.60 -7.64
N GLN A 150 35.96 14.54 -8.57
CA GLN A 150 34.63 14.78 -9.15
C GLN A 150 34.14 13.60 -10.00
N ALA A 151 35.03 12.98 -10.77
CA ALA A 151 34.72 11.80 -11.56
C ALA A 151 34.32 10.62 -10.65
N ALA A 152 35.06 10.38 -9.56
CA ALA A 152 34.75 9.32 -8.60
C ALA A 152 33.40 9.55 -7.90
N ALA A 153 33.09 10.79 -7.50
CA ALA A 153 31.79 11.14 -6.92
C ALA A 153 30.63 10.96 -7.91
N SER A 154 30.83 11.35 -9.17
CA SER A 154 29.82 11.20 -10.23
C SER A 154 29.55 9.73 -10.56
N ALA A 155 30.60 8.91 -10.58
CA ALA A 155 30.52 7.47 -10.82
C ALA A 155 30.08 6.66 -9.58
N SER A 156 29.86 7.30 -8.42
CA SER A 156 29.61 6.62 -7.14
C SER A 156 30.69 5.59 -6.77
N ALA A 157 31.95 5.87 -7.13
CA ALA A 157 33.09 5.01 -6.85
C ALA A 157 33.78 5.44 -5.54
N TRP A 158 33.18 5.09 -4.40
CA TRP A 158 33.53 5.65 -3.08
C TRP A 158 34.95 5.31 -2.64
N THR A 159 35.38 4.06 -2.90
CA THR A 159 36.77 3.67 -2.64
C THR A 159 37.78 4.49 -3.48
N ALA A 160 37.44 4.80 -4.73
CA ALA A 160 38.28 5.64 -5.58
C ALA A 160 38.27 7.11 -5.13
N LEU A 161 37.13 7.59 -4.62
CA LEU A 161 36.98 8.92 -4.04
C LEU A 161 37.86 9.07 -2.80
N SER A 162 37.84 8.11 -1.87
CA SER A 162 38.70 8.12 -0.68
C SER A 162 40.19 8.22 -1.06
N LYS A 163 40.63 7.44 -2.05
CA LYS A 163 42.00 7.52 -2.59
C LYS A 163 42.30 8.87 -3.24
N ALA A 164 41.32 9.48 -3.91
CA ALA A 164 41.48 10.81 -4.49
C ALA A 164 41.65 11.89 -3.42
N VAL A 165 40.92 11.80 -2.30
CA VAL A 165 41.10 12.70 -1.14
C VAL A 165 42.52 12.58 -0.57
N GLU A 166 43.02 11.36 -0.35
CA GLU A 166 44.38 11.11 0.13
C GLU A 166 45.46 11.69 -0.80
N ARG A 167 45.26 11.58 -2.13
CA ARG A 167 46.18 12.17 -3.11
C ARG A 167 46.19 13.69 -3.07
N ILE A 168 45.04 14.32 -2.85
CA ILE A 168 44.95 15.78 -2.74
C ILE A 168 45.63 16.26 -1.46
N ASP A 169 45.47 15.53 -0.35
CA ASP A 169 46.15 15.82 0.92
C ASP A 169 47.68 15.74 0.80
N ALA A 170 48.19 14.86 -0.08
CA ALA A 170 49.62 14.69 -0.33
C ALA A 170 50.24 15.78 -1.24
N LEU A 171 49.43 16.68 -1.83
CA LEU A 171 49.96 17.74 -2.69
C LEU A 171 50.62 18.87 -1.87
N PRO A 172 51.81 19.35 -2.26
CA PRO A 172 52.54 20.39 -1.52
C PRO A 172 51.75 21.70 -1.32
N GLU A 173 50.87 22.05 -2.25
CA GLU A 173 50.03 23.26 -2.20
C GLU A 173 48.84 23.15 -1.21
N ALA A 174 48.50 21.94 -0.75
CA ALA A 174 47.43 21.70 0.23
C ALA A 174 47.86 21.99 1.69
N ALA A 175 49.17 22.17 1.93
CA ALA A 175 49.77 22.36 3.25
C ALA A 175 49.53 23.74 3.88
N SER A 176 48.95 24.71 3.15
CA SER A 176 48.50 25.97 3.75
C SER A 176 47.11 25.81 4.37
N ASP A 177 46.85 26.50 5.47
CA ASP A 177 45.65 26.42 6.31
C ASP A 177 44.40 27.00 5.60
N SER A 178 44.01 26.37 4.49
CA SER A 178 43.03 26.88 3.54
C SER A 178 41.62 26.36 3.87
N PRO A 179 40.56 27.10 3.50
CA PRO A 179 39.19 26.60 3.59
C PRO A 179 38.97 25.30 2.81
N MET A 180 39.79 25.03 1.79
CA MET A 180 39.76 23.78 1.04
C MET A 180 40.32 22.61 1.86
N SER A 181 41.44 22.80 2.56
CA SER A 181 42.05 21.80 3.46
C SER A 181 41.08 21.39 4.57
N ARG A 182 40.36 22.35 5.16
CA ARG A 182 39.31 22.08 6.17
C ARG A 182 38.09 21.34 5.61
N SER A 183 37.73 21.56 4.34
CA SER A 183 36.62 20.85 3.70
C SER A 183 37.02 19.42 3.29
N LEU A 184 38.26 19.22 2.85
CA LEU A 184 38.84 17.90 2.58
C LEU A 184 38.94 17.07 3.87
N ALA A 185 39.45 17.67 4.96
CA ALA A 185 39.50 17.01 6.27
C ALA A 185 38.10 16.60 6.76
N ARG A 186 37.08 17.45 6.55
CA ARG A 186 35.68 17.12 6.87
C ARG A 186 35.12 15.99 6.02
N LEU A 187 35.43 15.97 4.72
CA LEU A 187 35.02 14.89 3.82
C LEU A 187 35.70 13.56 4.20
N ARG A 188 37.00 13.60 4.52
CA ARG A 188 37.81 12.44 4.92
C ARG A 188 37.37 11.83 6.25
N ASN A 189 37.15 12.68 7.25
CA ASN A 189 36.77 12.27 8.59
C ASN A 189 35.24 12.17 8.75
N GLY A 190 34.48 12.40 7.68
CA GLY A 190 33.04 12.35 7.68
C GLY A 190 32.54 10.90 7.66
N PRO A 191 31.57 10.54 8.52
CA PRO A 191 31.14 9.15 8.63
C PRO A 191 30.35 8.67 7.40
N ALA A 192 29.81 9.60 6.59
CA ALA A 192 29.11 9.26 5.34
C ALA A 192 30.03 8.58 4.31
N LEU A 193 31.24 9.11 4.09
CA LEU A 193 32.18 8.52 3.14
C LEU A 193 32.69 7.15 3.63
N GLU A 194 32.96 7.03 4.94
CA GLU A 194 33.36 5.76 5.55
C GLU A 194 32.28 4.68 5.38
N ARG A 195 31.02 5.00 5.67
CA ARG A 195 29.88 4.09 5.48
C ARG A 195 29.72 3.66 4.03
N LEU A 196 29.86 4.58 3.07
CA LEU A 196 29.79 4.27 1.64
C LEU A 196 30.96 3.37 1.17
N CYS A 197 32.18 3.62 1.64
CA CYS A 197 33.32 2.74 1.36
C CYS A 197 33.13 1.34 1.98
N ARG A 198 32.56 1.27 3.20
CA ARG A 198 32.24 0.00 3.86
C ARG A 198 31.17 -0.77 3.09
N LEU A 199 30.17 -0.09 2.53
CA LEU A 199 29.17 -0.68 1.65
C LEU A 199 29.81 -1.31 0.40
N ASP A 200 30.71 -0.59 -0.29
CA ASP A 200 31.43 -1.11 -1.46
C ASP A 200 32.23 -2.37 -1.11
N ALA A 201 32.93 -2.36 0.03
CA ALA A 201 33.72 -3.51 0.48
C ALA A 201 32.82 -4.74 0.73
N LEU A 202 31.71 -4.54 1.45
CA LEU A 202 30.74 -5.59 1.75
C LEU A 202 30.02 -6.11 0.48
N ALA A 203 29.86 -5.30 -0.56
CA ALA A 203 29.19 -5.72 -1.80
C ALA A 203 29.93 -6.86 -2.53
N SER A 204 31.21 -7.08 -2.22
CA SER A 204 32.01 -8.18 -2.79
C SER A 204 31.84 -9.51 -2.04
N ASP A 205 31.26 -9.50 -0.83
CA ASP A 205 31.01 -10.69 -0.02
C ASP A 205 29.92 -11.58 -0.67
N ALA A 206 30.16 -12.89 -0.75
CA ALA A 206 29.27 -13.84 -1.42
C ALA A 206 27.86 -13.89 -0.80
N LEU A 207 27.74 -13.75 0.52
CA LEU A 207 26.44 -13.73 1.21
C LEU A 207 25.71 -12.41 0.94
N VAL A 208 26.43 -11.29 0.85
CA VAL A 208 25.86 -10.00 0.47
C VAL A 208 25.40 -10.03 -0.99
N GLN A 209 26.16 -10.62 -1.91
CA GLN A 209 25.75 -10.81 -3.31
C GLN A 209 24.48 -11.66 -3.40
N ARG A 210 24.40 -12.76 -2.64
CA ARG A 210 23.18 -13.59 -2.57
C ARG A 210 21.99 -12.80 -2.03
N TYR A 211 22.19 -12.01 -0.97
CA TYR A 211 21.16 -11.13 -0.42
C TYR A 211 20.66 -10.12 -1.45
N GLN A 212 21.58 -9.47 -2.17
CA GLN A 212 21.25 -8.52 -3.23
C GLN A 212 20.50 -9.17 -4.40
N ALA A 213 20.86 -10.40 -4.77
CA ALA A 213 20.17 -11.17 -5.80
C ALA A 213 18.74 -11.52 -5.37
N LEU A 214 18.53 -11.96 -4.13
CA LEU A 214 17.20 -12.20 -3.58
C LEU A 214 16.34 -10.93 -3.59
N TRP A 215 16.89 -9.79 -3.18
CA TRP A 215 16.17 -8.52 -3.25
C TRP A 215 15.82 -8.09 -4.67
N SER A 216 16.71 -8.32 -5.64
CA SER A 216 16.42 -7.99 -7.04
C SER A 216 15.26 -8.80 -7.64
N ARG A 217 14.99 -9.99 -7.08
CA ARG A 217 13.84 -10.83 -7.48
C ARG A 217 12.51 -10.36 -6.90
N ASN A 218 12.52 -9.56 -5.84
CA ASN A 218 11.30 -9.01 -5.21
C ASN A 218 10.76 -7.76 -5.90
N GLY A 219 11.44 -7.28 -6.94
CA GLY A 219 11.03 -6.12 -7.72
C GLY A 219 12.21 -5.23 -8.08
N PRO A 220 11.99 -4.28 -9.00
CA PRO A 220 13.02 -3.32 -9.38
C PRO A 220 13.40 -2.44 -8.18
N ARG A 221 14.69 -2.16 -8.03
CA ARG A 221 15.18 -1.29 -6.95
C ARG A 221 14.66 0.13 -7.15
N SER A 222 14.32 0.82 -6.05
CA SER A 222 13.93 2.23 -6.10
C SER A 222 14.96 3.07 -6.86
N GLY A 223 14.48 3.95 -7.74
CA GLY A 223 15.33 4.79 -8.59
C GLY A 223 15.87 4.11 -9.86
N THR A 224 15.56 2.84 -10.10
CA THR A 224 15.89 2.18 -11.38
C THR A 224 14.84 2.49 -12.46
N PRO A 225 15.21 2.44 -13.76
CA PRO A 225 14.24 2.60 -14.86
C PRO A 225 13.05 1.62 -14.76
N GLY A 226 13.30 0.39 -14.28
CA GLY A 226 12.25 -0.59 -14.05
C GLY A 226 11.24 -0.17 -12.97
N ALA A 227 11.70 0.45 -11.88
CA ALA A 227 10.82 0.95 -10.82
C ALA A 227 10.00 2.15 -11.30
N VAL A 228 10.59 3.03 -12.12
CA VAL A 228 9.87 4.14 -12.76
C VAL A 228 8.80 3.61 -13.72
N ALA A 229 9.15 2.66 -14.60
CA ALA A 229 8.20 2.07 -15.54
C ALA A 229 7.04 1.36 -14.82
N GLN A 230 7.33 0.59 -13.76
CA GLN A 230 6.30 -0.05 -12.95
C GLN A 230 5.42 0.98 -12.22
N GLY A 231 6.01 2.08 -11.73
CA GLY A 231 5.28 3.18 -11.12
C GLY A 231 4.32 3.86 -12.11
N LEU A 232 4.79 4.18 -13.32
CA LEU A 232 3.97 4.76 -14.39
C LEU A 232 2.83 3.83 -14.80
N ALA A 233 3.11 2.53 -14.96
CA ALA A 233 2.08 1.54 -15.30
C ALA A 233 1.04 1.37 -14.19
N ALA A 234 1.45 1.44 -12.91
CA ALA A 234 0.52 1.40 -11.78
C ALA A 234 -0.34 2.67 -11.71
N GLN A 235 0.24 3.84 -11.98
CA GLN A 235 -0.48 5.11 -12.03
C GLN A 235 -1.52 5.12 -13.16
N GLN A 236 -1.14 4.69 -14.37
CA GLN A 236 -2.05 4.62 -15.50
C GLN A 236 -3.24 3.71 -15.20
N ARG A 237 -2.99 2.51 -14.68
CA ARG A 237 -4.07 1.60 -14.28
C ARG A 237 -4.98 2.20 -13.22
N GLY A 238 -4.43 2.90 -12.22
CA GLY A 238 -5.25 3.62 -11.23
C GLY A 238 -6.19 4.63 -11.89
N ALA A 239 -5.67 5.47 -12.78
CA ALA A 239 -6.45 6.46 -13.52
C ALA A 239 -7.52 5.83 -14.42
N ASP A 240 -7.22 4.69 -15.05
CA ASP A 240 -8.18 3.97 -15.90
C ASP A 240 -9.36 3.44 -15.08
N VAL A 241 -9.11 2.85 -13.90
CA VAL A 241 -10.19 2.38 -12.99
C VAL A 241 -11.03 3.54 -12.47
N GLU A 242 -10.40 4.65 -12.08
CA GLU A 242 -11.12 5.87 -11.67
C GLU A 242 -12.05 6.35 -12.78
N ALA A 243 -11.56 6.41 -14.02
CA ALA A 243 -12.35 6.84 -15.17
C ALA A 243 -13.53 5.91 -15.47
N GLN A 244 -13.32 4.59 -15.41
CA GLN A 244 -14.40 3.61 -15.60
C GLN A 244 -15.46 3.70 -14.49
N ALA A 245 -15.03 3.84 -13.24
CA ALA A 245 -15.95 4.01 -12.11
C ALA A 245 -16.76 5.30 -12.23
N ALA A 246 -16.13 6.41 -12.62
CA ALA A 246 -16.81 7.67 -12.90
C ALA A 246 -17.82 7.52 -14.06
N THR A 247 -17.45 6.84 -15.15
CA THR A 247 -18.33 6.56 -16.29
C THR A 247 -19.58 5.79 -15.87
N ALA A 248 -19.45 4.79 -15.00
CA ALA A 248 -20.59 4.04 -14.46
C ALA A 248 -21.52 4.93 -13.62
N LEU A 249 -20.97 5.80 -12.77
CA LEU A 249 -21.79 6.76 -12.01
C LEU A 249 -22.44 7.81 -12.92
N GLU A 250 -21.77 8.24 -14.00
CA GLU A 250 -22.31 9.20 -14.97
C GLU A 250 -23.51 8.62 -15.72
N ALA A 251 -23.43 7.35 -16.12
CA ALA A 251 -24.56 6.63 -16.71
C ALA A 251 -25.75 6.55 -15.74
N LEU A 252 -25.51 6.27 -14.45
CA LEU A 252 -26.56 6.27 -13.43
C LEU A 252 -27.15 7.68 -13.21
N ALA A 253 -26.31 8.70 -13.10
CA ALA A 253 -26.77 10.09 -12.95
C ALA A 253 -27.60 10.54 -14.15
N HIS A 254 -27.21 10.15 -15.37
CA HIS A 254 -27.98 10.43 -16.58
C HIS A 254 -29.38 9.81 -16.48
N ARG A 255 -29.47 8.52 -16.14
CA ARG A 255 -30.77 7.85 -15.97
C ARG A 255 -31.63 8.48 -14.87
N LEU A 256 -31.04 8.80 -13.72
CA LEU A 256 -31.73 9.47 -12.62
C LEU A 256 -32.31 10.84 -13.03
N ASN A 257 -31.62 11.55 -13.92
CA ASN A 257 -32.09 12.83 -14.46
C ASN A 257 -33.17 12.67 -15.55
N THR A 258 -33.12 11.61 -16.37
CA THR A 258 -34.10 11.38 -17.44
C THR A 258 -35.39 10.72 -16.94
N GLU A 259 -35.27 9.78 -16.01
CA GLU A 259 -36.37 8.91 -15.54
C GLU A 259 -36.97 9.37 -14.20
N GLY A 260 -36.40 10.39 -13.56
CA GLY A 260 -36.91 10.94 -12.30
C GLY A 260 -38.26 11.66 -12.45
N PRO A 261 -38.99 11.92 -11.35
CA PRO A 261 -40.30 12.58 -11.36
C PRO A 261 -40.28 14.03 -11.89
N GLN A 262 -39.11 14.60 -12.16
CA GLN A 262 -38.93 15.89 -12.84
C GLN A 262 -38.30 15.70 -14.23
N GLY A 263 -38.72 14.67 -14.96
CA GLY A 263 -38.30 14.34 -16.34
C GLY A 263 -38.38 15.54 -17.28
N THR A 264 -37.33 16.33 -17.25
CA THR A 264 -37.11 17.50 -18.09
C THR A 264 -35.64 17.43 -18.45
N THR A 265 -35.37 17.42 -19.75
CA THR A 265 -34.04 17.52 -20.35
C THR A 265 -33.45 18.88 -20.02
N LEU A 266 -32.99 19.01 -18.78
CA LEU A 266 -32.43 20.20 -18.20
C LEU A 266 -30.94 20.27 -18.51
N GLY A 267 -30.45 21.46 -18.88
CA GLY A 267 -29.02 21.68 -19.15
C GLY A 267 -28.14 21.40 -17.92
N PRO A 268 -26.81 21.36 -18.07
CA PRO A 268 -25.88 20.95 -17.02
C PRO A 268 -25.97 21.78 -15.71
N SER A 269 -26.50 23.01 -15.73
CA SER A 269 -26.72 23.86 -14.55
C SER A 269 -28.01 23.52 -13.76
N THR A 270 -28.88 22.69 -14.32
CA THR A 270 -30.22 22.39 -13.80
C THR A 270 -30.44 20.91 -13.50
N ALA A 271 -29.43 20.06 -13.71
CA ALA A 271 -29.49 18.63 -13.41
C ALA A 271 -29.74 18.38 -11.91
N ALA A 272 -30.64 17.44 -11.61
CA ALA A 272 -30.97 17.02 -10.25
C ALA A 272 -29.88 16.12 -9.66
N TYR A 273 -29.14 15.39 -10.50
CA TYR A 273 -28.03 14.52 -10.12
C TYR A 273 -26.78 14.85 -10.92
N ARG A 274 -25.62 14.74 -10.28
CA ARG A 274 -24.31 14.89 -10.95
C ARG A 274 -23.26 13.98 -10.34
N VAL A 275 -22.21 13.75 -11.11
CA VAL A 275 -20.99 13.09 -10.64
C VAL A 275 -19.89 14.13 -10.43
N VAL A 276 -19.08 13.92 -9.41
CA VAL A 276 -17.85 14.68 -9.17
C VAL A 276 -16.70 13.70 -8.92
N THR A 277 -15.49 14.06 -9.34
CA THR A 277 -14.29 13.23 -9.21
C THR A 277 -13.17 13.94 -8.45
N SER A 278 -12.30 13.17 -7.79
CA SER A 278 -11.26 13.66 -6.86
C SER A 278 -11.83 14.63 -5.80
N MET A 279 -12.86 14.20 -5.09
CA MET A 279 -13.55 15.03 -4.10
C MET A 279 -12.76 15.08 -2.77
N HIS A 280 -12.10 16.19 -2.50
CA HIS A 280 -11.27 16.40 -1.31
C HIS A 280 -12.06 16.87 -0.10
N VAL A 281 -11.78 16.24 1.05
CA VAL A 281 -12.40 16.56 2.33
C VAL A 281 -11.83 17.88 2.88
N PRO A 282 -12.66 18.90 3.15
CA PRO A 282 -12.19 20.19 3.65
C PRO A 282 -11.53 20.10 5.04
N PRO A 283 -10.56 20.97 5.35
CA PRO A 283 -9.96 21.04 6.68
C PRO A 283 -10.96 21.51 7.75
N GLU A 284 -11.99 22.27 7.39
CA GLU A 284 -13.04 22.76 8.29
C GLU A 284 -13.98 21.65 8.79
N LEU A 285 -13.93 20.46 8.16
CA LEU A 285 -14.74 19.32 8.58
C LEU A 285 -14.26 18.79 9.94
N PRO A 286 -15.15 18.68 10.95
CA PRO A 286 -14.80 18.23 12.29
C PRO A 286 -14.28 16.79 12.31
N GLY A 287 -13.59 16.45 13.40
CA GLY A 287 -12.99 15.13 13.61
C GLY A 287 -11.53 15.04 13.16
N SER A 288 -10.86 13.97 13.59
CA SER A 288 -9.46 13.74 13.28
C SER A 288 -9.26 13.38 11.81
N ALA A 289 -8.38 14.13 11.13
CA ALA A 289 -7.91 13.78 9.79
C ALA A 289 -6.82 12.68 9.82
N ASP A 290 -6.30 12.30 11.00
CA ASP A 290 -5.18 11.37 11.11
C ASP A 290 -5.53 10.01 10.51
N ARG A 291 -4.80 9.62 9.46
CA ARG A 291 -4.97 8.38 8.69
C ARG A 291 -6.39 8.17 8.16
N ALA A 292 -7.23 9.20 8.12
CA ALA A 292 -8.52 9.18 7.49
C ALA A 292 -8.36 9.34 5.97
N LYS A 293 -9.36 8.90 5.22
CA LYS A 293 -9.42 9.19 3.79
C LYS A 293 -9.71 10.68 3.57
N SER A 294 -8.87 11.33 2.76
CA SER A 294 -8.90 12.78 2.51
C SER A 294 -9.43 13.16 1.12
N GLU A 295 -9.65 12.18 0.26
CA GLU A 295 -10.11 12.33 -1.13
C GLU A 295 -10.96 11.11 -1.48
N TRP A 296 -12.03 11.31 -2.27
CA TRP A 296 -12.88 10.27 -2.83
C TRP A 296 -12.81 10.33 -4.35
N ASP A 297 -12.55 9.19 -4.99
CA ASP A 297 -12.26 9.14 -6.43
C ASP A 297 -13.46 9.58 -7.28
N ALA A 298 -14.67 9.14 -6.89
CA ALA A 298 -15.92 9.63 -7.48
C ALA A 298 -17.05 9.69 -6.45
N ALA A 299 -17.99 10.62 -6.65
CA ALA A 299 -19.20 10.73 -5.84
C ALA A 299 -20.43 11.05 -6.71
N LEU A 300 -21.53 10.34 -6.46
CA LEU A 300 -22.85 10.67 -6.99
C LEU A 300 -23.55 11.62 -6.02
N LEU A 301 -23.97 12.77 -6.53
CA LEU A 301 -24.58 13.85 -5.76
C LEU A 301 -25.99 14.13 -6.25
N ARG A 302 -26.87 14.52 -5.32
CA ARG A 302 -28.23 15.00 -5.61
C ARG A 302 -28.37 16.46 -5.19
N ARG A 303 -28.97 17.29 -6.04
CA ARG A 303 -29.24 18.69 -5.73
C ARG A 303 -30.30 18.78 -4.64
N ALA A 304 -29.99 19.52 -3.58
CA ALA A 304 -30.88 19.76 -2.46
C ALA A 304 -31.49 21.17 -2.49
N SER A 305 -30.85 22.10 -3.20
CA SER A 305 -31.36 23.45 -3.41
C SER A 305 -32.39 23.50 -4.56
N PRO A 306 -33.29 24.50 -4.57
CA PRO A 306 -34.12 24.78 -5.74
C PRO A 306 -33.29 25.07 -7.00
N PRO A 307 -33.86 24.90 -8.22
CA PRO A 307 -33.17 25.16 -9.49
C PRO A 307 -32.60 26.58 -9.64
N ASP A 308 -33.27 27.57 -9.05
CA ASP A 308 -32.93 29.00 -9.16
C ASP A 308 -31.95 29.50 -8.09
N ALA A 309 -31.52 28.62 -7.17
CA ALA A 309 -30.58 28.95 -6.10
C ALA A 309 -29.19 28.36 -6.36
N GLU A 310 -28.17 28.93 -5.71
CA GLU A 310 -26.82 28.36 -5.66
C GLU A 310 -26.87 26.87 -5.32
N PRO A 311 -26.23 26.00 -6.14
CA PRO A 311 -26.43 24.57 -6.06
C PRO A 311 -25.76 23.98 -4.83
N VAL A 312 -26.58 23.49 -3.90
CA VAL A 312 -26.14 22.74 -2.72
C VAL A 312 -26.53 21.28 -2.88
N TRP A 313 -25.64 20.37 -2.49
CA TRP A 313 -25.75 18.94 -2.82
C TRP A 313 -25.78 18.04 -1.58
N ASP A 314 -26.51 16.93 -1.70
CA ASP A 314 -26.48 15.77 -0.82
C ASP A 314 -25.66 14.65 -1.46
N VAL A 315 -24.93 13.89 -0.64
CA VAL A 315 -24.17 12.70 -1.08
C VAL A 315 -25.12 11.51 -1.19
N CYS A 316 -25.16 10.88 -2.37
CA CYS A 316 -25.91 9.64 -2.59
C CYS A 316 -25.02 8.40 -2.48
N LEU A 317 -23.84 8.43 -3.11
CA LEU A 317 -22.92 7.31 -3.17
C LEU A 317 -21.48 7.82 -3.30
N LEU A 318 -20.57 7.24 -2.54
CA LEU A 318 -19.13 7.45 -2.64
C LEU A 318 -18.48 6.24 -3.31
N VAL A 319 -17.47 6.47 -4.12
CA VAL A 319 -16.73 5.40 -4.80
C VAL A 319 -15.24 5.59 -4.62
N GLU A 320 -14.57 4.47 -4.35
CA GLU A 320 -13.13 4.36 -4.34
C GLU A 320 -12.65 3.34 -5.38
N ALA A 321 -11.85 3.79 -6.32
CA ALA A 321 -11.22 2.97 -7.34
C ALA A 321 -9.97 2.28 -6.79
N LYS A 322 -9.82 0.99 -7.06
CA LYS A 322 -8.62 0.21 -6.74
C LYS A 322 -8.18 -0.58 -7.97
N ALA A 323 -6.92 -0.37 -8.37
CA ALA A 323 -6.28 -1.13 -9.44
C ALA A 323 -6.00 -2.60 -9.07
N SER A 324 -6.22 -2.99 -7.81
CA SER A 324 -6.18 -4.38 -7.39
C SER A 324 -7.15 -4.65 -6.26
N VAL A 325 -7.61 -5.88 -6.23
CA VAL A 325 -8.49 -6.42 -5.21
C VAL A 325 -7.87 -6.35 -3.80
N ASP A 326 -6.58 -6.71 -3.68
CA ASP A 326 -5.86 -6.72 -2.40
C ASP A 326 -5.63 -5.32 -1.81
N ALA A 327 -5.56 -4.28 -2.66
CA ALA A 327 -5.36 -2.91 -2.20
C ALA A 327 -6.52 -2.42 -1.32
N ALA A 328 -7.75 -2.88 -1.60
CA ALA A 328 -8.93 -2.52 -0.83
C ALA A 328 -8.81 -2.92 0.65
N SER A 329 -8.25 -4.10 0.96
CA SER A 329 -8.11 -4.57 2.35
C SER A 329 -7.15 -3.69 3.16
N THR A 330 -6.08 -3.20 2.54
CA THR A 330 -5.12 -2.30 3.22
C THR A 330 -5.68 -0.89 3.42
N ASP A 331 -6.57 -0.45 2.52
CA ASP A 331 -7.16 0.88 2.54
C ASP A 331 -8.40 0.97 3.44
N PHE A 332 -9.09 -0.14 3.69
CA PHE A 332 -10.36 -0.17 4.42
C PHE A 332 -10.35 0.53 5.79
N PRO A 333 -9.32 0.39 6.65
CA PRO A 333 -9.27 1.16 7.89
C PRO A 333 -9.24 2.68 7.68
N ARG A 334 -8.63 3.16 6.58
CA ARG A 334 -8.62 4.58 6.22
C ARG A 334 -9.98 5.02 5.68
N LEU A 335 -10.63 4.17 4.87
CA LEU A 335 -11.98 4.40 4.38
C LEU A 335 -12.98 4.54 5.53
N LEU A 336 -12.98 3.61 6.50
CA LEU A 336 -13.87 3.67 7.66
C LEU A 336 -13.64 4.95 8.49
N ARG A 337 -12.38 5.32 8.75
CA ARG A 337 -12.06 6.61 9.39
C ARG A 337 -12.55 7.81 8.58
N GLY A 338 -12.45 7.74 7.26
CA GLY A 338 -13.01 8.75 6.34
C GLY A 338 -14.53 8.87 6.49
N MET A 339 -15.25 7.75 6.45
CA MET A 339 -16.71 7.71 6.65
C MET A 339 -17.11 8.25 8.02
N GLN A 340 -16.40 7.85 9.08
CA GLN A 340 -16.61 8.37 10.44
C GLN A 340 -16.38 9.88 10.53
N ARG A 341 -15.39 10.41 9.80
CA ARG A 341 -15.11 11.85 9.77
C ARG A 341 -16.22 12.61 9.03
N LEU A 342 -16.68 12.10 7.88
CA LEU A 342 -17.83 12.68 7.18
C LEU A 342 -19.09 12.69 8.05
N ALA A 343 -19.35 11.60 8.79
CA ALA A 343 -20.50 11.48 9.69
C ALA A 343 -20.46 12.44 10.90
N GLN A 344 -19.33 13.09 11.18
CA GLN A 344 -19.21 14.10 12.24
C GLN A 344 -19.59 15.51 11.78
N ALA A 345 -19.91 15.71 10.50
CA ALA A 345 -20.31 17.01 9.96
C ALA A 345 -21.46 17.65 10.76
N ASP A 346 -21.40 18.97 10.95
CA ASP A 346 -22.52 19.70 11.54
C ASP A 346 -23.66 19.79 10.52
N ALA A 347 -24.85 19.30 10.91
CA ALA A 347 -26.02 19.28 10.05
C ALA A 347 -26.44 20.66 9.52
N GLY A 348 -26.12 21.74 10.26
CA GLY A 348 -26.44 23.12 9.89
C GLY A 348 -25.44 23.79 8.96
N VAL A 349 -24.30 23.15 8.66
CA VAL A 349 -23.20 23.74 7.89
C VAL A 349 -23.18 23.24 6.45
N ILE A 350 -22.79 24.12 5.52
CA ILE A 350 -22.51 23.78 4.13
C ILE A 350 -20.99 23.80 3.95
N TYR A 351 -20.41 22.68 3.52
CA TYR A 351 -18.97 22.49 3.42
C TYR A 351 -18.51 22.59 1.96
N PRO A 352 -17.45 23.36 1.65
CA PRO A 352 -16.89 23.46 0.31
C PRO A 352 -15.89 22.33 0.03
N PHE A 353 -16.28 21.33 -0.75
CA PHE A 353 -15.38 20.25 -1.19
C PHE A 353 -14.71 20.64 -2.52
N LEU A 354 -13.40 20.47 -2.62
CA LEU A 354 -12.68 20.66 -3.90
C LEU A 354 -12.81 19.39 -4.75
N SER A 355 -13.01 19.54 -6.05
CA SER A 355 -13.10 18.44 -7.02
C SER A 355 -12.51 18.83 -8.38
N ARG A 356 -12.36 17.86 -9.30
CA ARG A 356 -11.97 18.16 -10.70
C ARG A 356 -12.98 19.06 -11.40
N GLN A 357 -14.25 19.07 -10.96
CA GLN A 357 -15.32 19.91 -11.51
C GLN A 357 -15.48 21.24 -10.74
N GLY A 358 -14.48 21.63 -9.94
CA GLY A 358 -14.49 22.85 -9.13
C GLY A 358 -14.99 22.60 -7.70
N THR A 359 -15.29 23.69 -6.99
CA THR A 359 -15.79 23.61 -5.61
C THR A 359 -17.26 23.20 -5.60
N VAL A 360 -17.60 22.24 -4.74
CA VAL A 360 -18.94 21.68 -4.59
C VAL A 360 -19.42 21.87 -3.16
N ALA A 361 -20.54 22.55 -2.99
CA ALA A 361 -21.15 22.83 -1.69
C ALA A 361 -21.97 21.61 -1.21
N LEU A 362 -21.47 20.89 -0.19
CA LEU A 362 -22.16 19.74 0.39
C LEU A 362 -22.86 20.10 1.71
N ARG A 363 -24.09 19.64 1.87
CA ARG A 363 -24.84 19.77 3.13
C ARG A 363 -24.26 18.87 4.20
N GLY A 364 -23.87 19.45 5.32
CA GLY A 364 -23.48 18.69 6.51
C GLY A 364 -24.60 17.75 6.99
N ALA A 365 -25.88 18.13 6.81
CA ALA A 365 -27.02 17.25 7.12
C ALA A 365 -27.03 15.96 6.30
N SER A 366 -26.48 15.95 5.08
CA SER A 366 -26.32 14.71 4.31
C SER A 366 -25.15 13.90 4.83
N LEU A 367 -24.01 14.56 5.06
CA LEU A 367 -22.79 13.91 5.52
C LEU A 367 -22.97 13.24 6.89
N SER A 368 -23.67 13.89 7.83
CA SER A 368 -23.91 13.40 9.20
C SER A 368 -24.78 12.14 9.25
N THR A 369 -25.40 11.74 8.14
CA THR A 369 -26.22 10.52 8.04
C THR A 369 -25.52 9.36 7.36
N LEU A 370 -24.28 9.54 6.91
CA LEU A 370 -23.52 8.47 6.28
C LEU A 370 -23.27 7.33 7.28
N PRO A 371 -23.48 6.06 6.86
CA PRO A 371 -23.21 4.92 7.71
C PRO A 371 -21.71 4.84 7.99
N THR A 372 -21.36 4.54 9.24
CA THR A 372 -19.96 4.45 9.68
C THR A 372 -19.47 3.01 9.78
N HIS A 373 -20.38 2.04 9.88
CA HIS A 373 -20.11 0.62 10.08
C HIS A 373 -21.24 -0.26 9.52
N GLY A 374 -20.97 -1.57 9.39
CA GLY A 374 -22.01 -2.58 9.16
C GLY A 374 -22.43 -2.76 7.70
N SER A 375 -23.55 -3.43 7.49
CA SER A 375 -24.10 -3.77 6.18
C SER A 375 -24.52 -2.56 5.36
N ASP A 376 -24.90 -1.46 6.03
CA ASP A 376 -25.43 -0.26 5.39
C ASP A 376 -24.37 0.50 4.58
N LEU A 377 -23.08 0.22 4.83
CA LEU A 377 -21.96 0.78 4.07
C LEU A 377 -22.09 0.52 2.57
N ALA A 378 -22.55 -0.66 2.16
CA ALA A 378 -22.68 -1.01 0.74
C ALA A 378 -23.69 -0.14 -0.02
N GLY A 379 -24.58 0.55 0.71
CA GLY A 379 -25.53 1.52 0.17
C GLY A 379 -25.00 2.95 0.10
N ALA A 380 -23.83 3.23 0.67
CA ALA A 380 -23.26 4.59 0.77
C ALA A 380 -21.85 4.69 0.18
N VAL A 381 -21.10 3.60 0.15
CA VAL A 381 -19.73 3.57 -0.36
C VAL A 381 -19.41 2.24 -1.05
N LEU A 382 -18.73 2.29 -2.18
CA LEU A 382 -18.25 1.12 -2.92
C LEU A 382 -16.75 1.21 -3.18
N TYR A 383 -16.11 0.04 -3.24
CA TYR A 383 -14.84 -0.12 -3.91
C TYR A 383 -15.09 -0.57 -5.36
N CYS A 384 -14.61 0.19 -6.35
CA CYS A 384 -14.63 -0.22 -7.75
C CYS A 384 -13.27 -0.79 -8.15
N CYS A 385 -13.29 -1.85 -8.95
CA CYS A 385 -12.09 -2.52 -9.45
C CYS A 385 -12.35 -3.00 -10.88
N ASP A 386 -11.34 -2.95 -11.75
CA ASP A 386 -11.39 -3.51 -13.11
C ASP A 386 -10.66 -4.86 -13.21
N ALA A 387 -9.96 -5.25 -12.14
CA ALA A 387 -9.24 -6.51 -12.12
C ALA A 387 -10.28 -7.65 -12.13
N PRO A 388 -10.03 -8.73 -12.88
CA PRO A 388 -10.93 -9.87 -12.86
C PRO A 388 -11.10 -10.37 -11.41
N ALA A 389 -12.30 -10.84 -11.05
CA ALA A 389 -12.50 -11.53 -9.78
C ALA A 389 -11.48 -12.64 -9.68
N ASP A 390 -10.76 -12.68 -8.55
CA ASP A 390 -9.60 -13.53 -8.26
C ASP A 390 -9.48 -14.68 -9.26
N THR A 391 -8.86 -14.39 -10.42
CA THR A 391 -8.58 -15.44 -11.38
C THR A 391 -7.43 -16.20 -10.76
N PRO A 392 -7.61 -17.48 -10.40
CA PRO A 392 -6.68 -18.11 -9.50
C PRO A 392 -5.28 -18.16 -10.10
N VAL A 393 -4.36 -17.35 -9.55
CA VAL A 393 -2.94 -17.63 -9.71
C VAL A 393 -2.65 -18.74 -8.70
N ASP A 394 -2.60 -19.97 -9.21
CA ASP A 394 -2.51 -21.27 -8.51
C ASP A 394 -3.83 -21.87 -7.98
N ASP A 395 -4.96 -21.62 -8.65
CA ASP A 395 -6.21 -22.39 -8.47
C ASP A 395 -6.86 -22.39 -7.07
N SER A 396 -6.50 -21.52 -6.12
CA SER A 396 -7.17 -21.46 -4.80
C SER A 396 -7.62 -20.05 -4.39
N PRO A 397 -8.77 -19.88 -3.69
CA PRO A 397 -9.18 -18.59 -3.17
C PRO A 397 -8.15 -18.09 -2.15
N ARG A 398 -7.66 -16.85 -2.31
CA ARG A 398 -6.64 -16.27 -1.43
C ARG A 398 -7.29 -15.74 -0.15
N LEU A 399 -7.43 -16.62 0.84
CA LEU A 399 -8.08 -16.27 2.11
C LEU A 399 -7.16 -15.60 3.12
N LEU A 400 -5.84 -15.67 2.93
CA LEU A 400 -4.84 -15.01 3.75
C LEU A 400 -4.12 -13.96 2.90
N ASN A 401 -4.31 -12.69 3.22
CA ASN A 401 -3.70 -11.61 2.43
C ASN A 401 -2.16 -11.56 2.61
N ALA A 402 -1.47 -10.95 1.64
CA ALA A 402 -0.01 -10.91 1.61
C ALA A 402 0.61 -10.23 2.83
N ALA A 403 -0.06 -9.22 3.40
CA ALA A 403 0.42 -8.52 4.60
C ALA A 403 0.38 -9.42 5.85
N CYS A 404 -0.72 -10.13 6.07
CA CYS A 404 -0.84 -11.09 7.18
C CYS A 404 0.13 -12.25 7.01
N ARG A 405 0.28 -12.75 5.78
CA ARG A 405 1.29 -13.77 5.43
C ARG A 405 2.70 -13.30 5.78
N MET A 406 3.07 -12.09 5.37
CA MET A 406 4.37 -11.50 5.66
C MET A 406 4.58 -11.29 7.17
N GLN A 407 3.55 -10.86 7.90
CA GLN A 407 3.62 -10.69 9.36
C GLN A 407 3.88 -12.03 10.08
N LEU A 408 3.19 -13.11 9.68
CA LEU A 408 3.40 -14.46 10.20
C LEU A 408 4.82 -14.98 9.89
N LEU A 409 5.28 -14.80 8.65
CA LEU A 409 6.61 -15.25 8.21
C LEU A 409 7.75 -14.42 8.81
N SER A 410 7.51 -13.16 9.17
CA SER A 410 8.48 -12.26 9.79
C SER A 410 8.49 -12.32 11.31
N ALA A 411 7.65 -13.14 11.93
CA ALA A 411 7.66 -13.31 13.38
C ALA A 411 9.02 -13.87 13.84
N PRO A 412 9.56 -13.45 15.01
CA PRO A 412 10.87 -13.91 15.47
C PRO A 412 11.02 -15.44 15.51
N ALA A 413 10.00 -16.16 16.00
CA ALA A 413 9.99 -17.62 16.02
C ALA A 413 9.95 -18.24 14.61
N SER A 414 9.20 -17.65 13.67
CA SER A 414 9.19 -18.07 12.27
C SER A 414 10.55 -17.89 11.60
N VAL A 415 11.24 -16.77 11.85
CA VAL A 415 12.58 -16.51 11.31
C VAL A 415 13.61 -17.47 11.92
N ALA A 416 13.51 -17.79 13.20
CA ALA A 416 14.38 -18.76 13.87
C ALA A 416 14.16 -20.19 13.30
N TYR A 417 12.91 -20.61 13.13
CA TYR A 417 12.57 -21.88 12.49
C TYR A 417 13.08 -21.95 11.04
N ALA A 418 12.83 -20.91 10.24
CA ALA A 418 13.33 -20.80 8.87
C ALA A 418 14.87 -20.82 8.81
N SER A 419 15.55 -20.25 9.81
CA SER A 419 17.00 -20.28 9.94
C SER A 419 17.53 -21.70 10.14
N GLN A 420 16.88 -22.51 10.97
CA GLN A 420 17.23 -23.93 11.14
C GLN A 420 17.06 -24.71 9.83
N LEU A 421 15.96 -24.48 9.11
CA LEU A 421 15.74 -25.07 7.79
C LEU A 421 16.82 -24.70 6.78
N ALA A 422 17.23 -23.42 6.74
CA ALA A 422 18.29 -22.95 5.86
C ALA A 422 19.64 -23.63 6.13
N LEU A 423 19.91 -23.97 7.39
CA LEU A 423 21.11 -24.69 7.82
C LEU A 423 20.99 -26.22 7.65
N ARG A 424 19.87 -26.71 7.11
CA ARG A 424 19.54 -28.15 7.00
C ARG A 424 19.60 -28.88 8.35
N GLN A 425 19.29 -28.16 9.43
CA GLN A 425 19.18 -28.72 10.78
C GLN A 425 17.75 -29.23 11.02
N PRO A 426 17.58 -30.21 11.92
CA PRO A 426 16.24 -30.62 12.33
C PRO A 426 15.53 -29.43 13.00
N ALA A 427 14.46 -28.95 12.37
CA ALA A 427 13.67 -27.82 12.87
C ALA A 427 12.43 -28.34 13.59
N ASP A 428 12.30 -28.03 14.88
CA ASP A 428 11.16 -28.42 15.69
C ASP A 428 9.99 -27.43 15.49
N ALA A 429 8.88 -27.93 14.93
CA ALA A 429 7.69 -27.13 14.69
C ALA A 429 7.06 -26.58 15.98
N GLN A 430 7.29 -27.23 17.14
CA GLN A 430 6.78 -26.73 18.42
C GLN A 430 7.30 -25.34 18.78
N THR A 431 8.47 -24.94 18.27
CA THR A 431 9.01 -23.58 18.45
C THR A 431 8.09 -22.50 17.89
N LEU A 432 7.24 -22.83 16.90
CA LEU A 432 6.26 -21.93 16.31
C LEU A 432 5.04 -21.68 17.21
N GLU A 433 4.88 -22.42 18.32
CA GLU A 433 3.84 -22.15 19.31
C GLU A 433 3.92 -20.70 19.84
N ALA A 434 5.12 -20.12 19.92
CA ALA A 434 5.27 -18.72 20.33
C ALA A 434 4.50 -17.75 19.42
N VAL A 435 4.37 -18.06 18.12
CA VAL A 435 3.56 -17.27 17.17
C VAL A 435 2.07 -17.42 17.49
N TRP A 436 1.62 -18.63 17.79
CA TRP A 436 0.24 -18.90 18.20
C TRP A 436 -0.12 -18.16 19.49
N GLN A 437 0.72 -18.23 20.53
CA GLN A 437 0.48 -17.52 21.78
C GLN A 437 0.45 -16.00 21.56
N GLY A 438 1.35 -15.48 20.73
CA GLY A 438 1.34 -14.08 20.31
C GLY A 438 0.04 -13.68 19.61
N LEU A 439 -0.45 -14.52 18.68
CA LEU A 439 -1.69 -14.30 17.92
C LEU A 439 -2.90 -14.13 18.84
N LEU A 440 -2.98 -14.91 19.92
CA LEU A 440 -4.11 -14.88 20.86
C LEU A 440 -4.02 -13.74 21.89
N ALA A 441 -2.81 -13.38 22.32
CA ALA A 441 -2.62 -12.50 23.48
C ALA A 441 -2.22 -11.06 23.13
N SER A 442 -1.56 -10.83 21.98
CA SER A 442 -0.93 -9.53 21.71
C SER A 442 -1.71 -8.70 20.70
N PRO A 443 -1.95 -7.39 20.99
CA PRO A 443 -2.74 -6.51 20.11
C PRO A 443 -2.07 -6.28 18.75
N GLN A 444 -0.75 -6.48 18.64
CA GLN A 444 -0.04 -6.35 17.36
C GLN A 444 -0.52 -7.37 16.31
N TRP A 445 -1.12 -8.47 16.76
CA TRP A 445 -1.67 -9.53 15.89
C TRP A 445 -3.15 -9.36 15.58
N ALA A 446 -3.80 -8.31 16.09
CA ALA A 446 -5.23 -8.08 15.87
C ALA A 446 -5.61 -8.03 14.38
N GLY A 447 -4.72 -7.48 13.53
CA GLY A 447 -4.92 -7.47 12.08
C GLY A 447 -4.93 -8.86 11.45
N VAL A 448 -4.05 -9.76 11.92
CA VAL A 448 -3.99 -11.16 11.46
C VAL A 448 -5.18 -11.94 12.01
N LEU A 449 -5.50 -11.78 13.30
CA LEU A 449 -6.61 -12.47 13.95
C LEU A 449 -7.96 -12.12 13.31
N ASN A 450 -8.14 -10.86 12.88
CA ASN A 450 -9.37 -10.37 12.25
C ASN A 450 -9.32 -10.32 10.72
N GLN A 451 -8.34 -10.99 10.10
CA GLN A 451 -8.09 -10.86 8.66
C GLN A 451 -9.26 -11.33 7.79
N TYR A 452 -9.96 -12.41 8.19
CA TYR A 452 -11.09 -12.95 7.41
C TYR A 452 -12.37 -12.11 7.53
N PRO A 453 -12.84 -11.71 8.73
CA PRO A 453 -13.95 -10.76 8.85
C PRO A 453 -13.70 -9.45 8.08
N LEU A 454 -12.47 -8.93 8.13
CA LEU A 454 -12.06 -7.75 7.38
C LEU A 454 -12.18 -7.99 5.87
N LEU A 455 -11.64 -9.11 5.37
CA LEU A 455 -11.74 -9.51 3.97
C LEU A 455 -13.21 -9.58 3.53
N HIS A 456 -14.06 -10.28 4.29
CA HIS A 456 -15.49 -10.40 3.99
C HIS A 456 -16.18 -9.04 3.86
N GLN A 457 -15.96 -8.13 4.81
CA GLN A 457 -16.53 -6.78 4.75
C GLN A 457 -16.06 -6.01 3.52
N VAL A 458 -14.76 -6.02 3.24
CA VAL A 458 -14.18 -5.33 2.08
C VAL A 458 -14.78 -5.88 0.79
N ARG A 459 -14.81 -7.20 0.65
CA ARG A 459 -15.34 -7.87 -0.55
C ARG A 459 -16.82 -7.63 -0.76
N ALA A 460 -17.60 -7.43 0.30
CA ALA A 460 -19.01 -7.04 0.20
C ALA A 460 -19.19 -5.62 -0.39
N LEU A 461 -18.21 -4.72 -0.19
CA LEU A 461 -18.22 -3.37 -0.76
C LEU A 461 -17.67 -3.31 -2.19
N MET A 462 -16.95 -4.34 -2.62
CA MET A 462 -16.32 -4.37 -3.94
C MET A 462 -17.32 -4.68 -5.06
N VAL A 463 -17.22 -3.92 -6.15
CA VAL A 463 -17.93 -4.16 -7.43
C VAL A 463 -16.96 -4.02 -8.58
N HIS A 464 -17.21 -4.77 -9.66
CA HIS A 464 -16.47 -4.56 -10.89
C HIS A 464 -17.03 -3.35 -11.62
N THR A 465 -16.18 -2.54 -12.25
CA THR A 465 -16.60 -1.35 -13.00
C THR A 465 -17.63 -1.71 -14.09
N ASP A 466 -17.36 -2.73 -14.91
CA ASP A 466 -18.31 -3.24 -15.91
C ASP A 466 -19.64 -3.76 -15.31
N ASP A 467 -19.60 -4.44 -14.16
CA ASP A 467 -20.82 -4.93 -13.52
C ASP A 467 -21.68 -3.78 -13.00
N LEU A 468 -21.04 -2.75 -12.44
CA LEU A 468 -21.71 -1.54 -12.00
C LEU A 468 -22.36 -0.85 -13.19
N PHE A 469 -21.59 -0.64 -14.28
CA PHE A 469 -22.12 -0.05 -15.51
C PHE A 469 -23.29 -0.86 -16.07
N ALA A 470 -23.17 -2.19 -16.17
CA ALA A 470 -24.25 -3.06 -16.64
C ALA A 470 -25.48 -2.97 -15.73
N ALA A 471 -25.32 -2.92 -14.40
CA ALA A 471 -26.43 -2.74 -13.48
C ALA A 471 -27.15 -1.42 -13.71
N THR A 472 -26.42 -0.34 -14.02
CA THR A 472 -27.05 0.95 -14.37
C THR A 472 -27.92 0.86 -15.62
N GLN A 473 -27.75 -0.12 -16.51
CA GLN A 473 -28.58 -0.28 -17.72
C GLN A 473 -29.81 -1.15 -17.48
N HIS A 474 -29.77 -2.03 -16.48
CA HIS A 474 -30.83 -3.02 -16.22
C HIS A 474 -31.72 -2.68 -15.01
N ALA A 475 -31.29 -1.76 -14.15
CA ALA A 475 -32.08 -1.36 -12.98
C ALA A 475 -33.42 -0.76 -13.40
N SER A 476 -34.48 -1.14 -12.68
CA SER A 476 -35.84 -0.64 -12.90
C SER A 476 -36.19 0.44 -11.86
N LEU A 477 -37.25 1.21 -12.12
CA LEU A 477 -37.72 2.29 -11.25
C LEU A 477 -38.65 1.81 -10.13
#